data_AF-A0A8S2FSU6-F1
#
_entry.id   AF-A0A8S2FSU6-F1
#
_cell.length_a   1.000
_cell.length_b   1.000
_cell.length_c   1.000
_cell.angle_alpha   90.00
_cell.angle_beta   90.00
_cell.angle_gamma   90.00
#
_symmetry.space_group_name_H-M   'P 1'
#
loop_
_entity.id
_entity.type
_entity.pdbx_description
1 polymer ?
#
loop_
_entity_poly.entity_id
_entity_poly.type
_entity_poly.pdbx_seq_one_letter_code
_entity_poly.pdbx_strand_id
1 'polypeptide(L)' 'GKEVWSNDIQRQVVPFDHKTTIAEFCYADRSVIQKAIDSALKNRIKWDMLPVEQRANIFLKV' A
#
# COMPACT_ATOMS: atom_id res chain seq x y z
N GLY A 1 2.79 7.46 -5.61
CA GLY A 1 2.68 7.62 -4.14
C GLY A 1 4.03 7.96 -3.56
N LYS A 2 4.19 7.93 -2.24
CA LYS A 2 5.49 8.05 -1.56
C LYS A 2 5.78 6.73 -0.83
N GLU A 3 6.99 6.20 -0.98
CA GLU A 3 7.46 5.06 -0.21
C GLU A 3 7.86 5.49 1.21
N VAL A 4 7.51 4.69 2.21
CA VAL A 4 7.78 4.95 3.62
C VAL A 4 8.36 3.68 4.22
N TRP A 5 9.53 3.81 4.84
CA TRP A 5 10.19 2.74 5.58
C TRP A 5 10.21 3.11 7.07
N SER A 6 9.83 2.16 7.92
CA SER A 6 10.01 2.24 9.37
C SER A 6 11.20 1.38 9.79
N ASN A 7 11.63 1.50 11.05
CA ASN A 7 12.69 0.67 11.59
C ASN A 7 12.22 -0.74 11.97
N ASP A 8 10.91 -1.01 11.94
CA ASP A 8 10.33 -2.33 12.21
C ASP A 8 10.37 -3.18 10.93
N ILE A 9 11.58 -3.63 10.57
CA ILE A 9 11.83 -4.43 9.38
C ILE A 9 11.44 -5.89 9.62
N GLN A 10 10.69 -6.42 8.67
CA GLN A 10 10.18 -7.77 8.61
C GLN A 10 10.69 -8.47 7.35
N ARG A 11 10.75 -9.80 7.39
CA ARG A 11 11.22 -10.62 6.27
C ARG A 11 10.16 -11.62 5.88
N GLN A 12 9.92 -11.74 4.58
CA GLN A 12 9.18 -12.85 4.01
C GLN A 12 10.17 -13.90 3.53
N VAL A 13 10.07 -15.11 4.05
CA VAL A 13 10.91 -16.25 3.67
C VAL A 13 10.18 -17.18 2.70
N VAL A 14 10.94 -18.02 1.99
CA VAL A 14 10.36 -19.08 1.15
C VAL A 14 9.73 -20.16 2.05
N PRO A 15 8.45 -20.53 1.86
CA PRO A 15 7.80 -21.52 2.73
C PRO A 15 8.44 -22.92 2.74
N PHE A 16 9.09 -23.31 1.64
CA PHE A 16 9.80 -24.61 1.55
C PHE A 16 11.30 -24.52 1.88
N ASP A 17 11.86 -23.31 2.00
CA ASP A 17 13.25 -23.08 2.43
C ASP A 17 13.33 -21.79 3.26
N HIS A 18 13.11 -21.92 4.57
CA HIS A 18 13.04 -20.79 5.49
C HIS A 18 14.37 -20.03 5.63
N LYS A 19 15.49 -20.53 5.06
CA LYS A 19 16.76 -19.80 5.02
C LYS A 19 16.76 -18.71 3.97
N THR A 20 16.00 -18.89 2.88
CA THR A 20 15.95 -17.93 1.78
C THR A 20 14.90 -16.85 2.06
N THR A 21 15.33 -15.59 2.09
CA THR A 21 14.44 -14.42 2.19
C THR A 21 14.10 -13.90 0.80
N ILE A 22 12.81 -13.72 0.51
CA ILE A 22 12.30 -13.24 -0.79
C ILE A 22 11.83 -11.79 -0.77
N ALA A 23 11.55 -11.25 0.41
CA ALA A 23 11.24 -9.83 0.57
C ALA A 23 11.64 -9.33 1.96
N GLU A 24 12.07 -8.07 1.99
CA GLU A 24 12.11 -7.29 3.22
C GLU A 24 11.04 -6.19 3.11
N PHE A 25 10.31 -5.97 4.19
CA PHE A 25 9.27 -4.94 4.27
C PHE A 25 9.27 -4.36 5.68
N CYS A 26 8.49 -3.32 5.93
CA CYS A 26 8.39 -2.74 7.26
C CYS A 26 6.94 -2.68 7.75
N TYR A 27 6.74 -2.83 9.06
CA TYR A 27 5.44 -2.53 9.65
C TYR A 27 5.24 -1.03 9.84
N ALA A 28 4.03 -0.57 9.51
CA ALA A 28 3.65 0.82 9.71
C ALA A 28 3.34 1.07 11.19
N ASP A 29 3.96 2.10 11.77
CA ASP A 29 3.57 2.58 13.09
C ASP A 29 2.24 3.36 13.04
N ARG A 30 1.69 3.68 14.22
CA ARG A 30 0.45 4.45 14.35
C ARG A 30 0.48 5.77 13.57
N SER A 31 1.63 6.45 13.52
CA SER A 31 1.76 7.73 12.84
C SER A 31 1.68 7.58 11.31
N VAL A 32 2.29 6.53 10.76
CA VAL A 32 2.25 6.19 9.34
C VAL A 32 0.83 5.80 8.95
N ILE A 33 0.16 4.99 9.77
CA ILE A 33 -1.24 4.59 9.57
C ILE A 33 -2.15 5.82 9.53
N GLN A 34 -2.03 6.73 10.50
CA GLN A 34 -2.86 7.94 10.54
C GLN A 34 -2.63 8.83 9.30
N LYS A 35 -1.38 9.03 8.89
CA LYS A 35 -1.05 9.79 7.67
C LYS A 35 -1.65 9.15 6.41
N ALA A 36 -1.66 7.81 6.34
CA ALA A 36 -2.28 7.09 5.23
C ALA A 36 -3.80 7.31 5.20
N ILE A 37 -4.47 7.25 6.36
CA ILE A 37 -5.90 7.53 6.52
C ILE A 37 -6.22 8.96 6.07
N ASP A 38 -5.50 9.96 6.58
CA ASP A 38 -5.76 11.37 6.27
C ASP A 38 -5.59 11.64 4.77
N SER A 39 -4.54 11.07 4.16
CA SER A 39 -4.30 11.16 2.72
C SER A 39 -5.41 10.49 1.90
N ALA A 40 -5.87 9.31 2.31
CA ALA A 40 -6.96 8.61 1.64
C ALA A 40 -8.27 9.41 1.72
N LEU A 41 -8.63 9.89 2.92
CA LEU A 41 -9.85 10.69 3.12
C LEU A 41 -9.83 12.00 2.33
N LYS A 42 -8.68 12.69 2.29
CA LYS A 42 -8.49 13.90 1.49
C LYS A 42 -8.75 13.67 0.00
N ASN A 43 -8.34 12.53 -0.53
CA ASN A 43 -8.46 12.21 -1.96
C ASN A 43 -9.76 11.46 -2.32
N ARG A 44 -10.47 10.90 -1.35
CA ARG A 44 -11.69 10.10 -1.54
C ARG A 44 -12.73 10.84 -2.37
N ILE A 45 -13.01 12.09 -2.03
CA ILE A 45 -14.05 12.90 -2.71
C ILE A 45 -13.71 13.12 -4.19
N LYS A 46 -12.44 13.40 -4.50
CA LYS A 46 -11.98 13.56 -5.89
C LYS A 46 -12.12 12.27 -6.69
N TRP A 47 -11.78 11.13 -6.08
CA TRP A 47 -11.92 9.81 -6.71
C TRP A 47 -13.38 9.42 -6.94
N ASP A 48 -14.24 9.69 -5.96
CA ASP A 48 -15.67 9.39 -6.00
C ASP A 48 -16.43 10.21 -7.07
N MET A 49 -15.97 11.43 -7.34
CA MET A 49 -16.52 12.26 -8.41
C MET A 49 -16.07 11.86 -9.83
N LEU A 50 -15.09 10.97 -9.98
CA LEU A 50 -14.71 10.50 -11.31
C LEU A 50 -15.88 9.73 -11.95
N PRO A 51 -16.11 9.85 -13.27
CA PRO A 51 -17.05 8.97 -13.97
C PRO A 51 -16.73 7.50 -13.71
N VAL A 52 -17.78 6.68 -13.58
CA VAL A 52 -17.64 5.23 -13.31
C VAL A 52 -16.76 4.56 -14.36
N GLU A 53 -16.91 4.94 -15.63
CA GLU A 53 -16.09 4.42 -16.74
C GLU A 53 -14.60 4.68 -16.53
N GLN A 54 -14.21 5.88 -16.08
CA GLN A 54 -12.79 6.19 -15.81
C GLN A 54 -12.22 5.34 -14.67
N ARG A 55 -13.02 5.08 -13.63
CA ARG A 55 -12.62 4.17 -12.54
C ARG A 55 -12.53 2.73 -13.03
N ALA A 56 -13.51 2.26 -13.80
CA ALA A 56 -13.56 0.90 -14.35
C ALA A 56 -12.37 0.64 -15.29
N ASN A 57 -12.00 1.62 -16.11
CA ASN A 57 -10.87 1.51 -17.04
C ASN A 57 -9.53 1.23 -16.34
N ILE A 58 -9.37 1.60 -15.06
CA ILE A 58 -8.17 1.25 -14.29
C ILE A 58 -8.11 -0.26 -13.99
N PHE A 59 -9.27 -0.90 -13.78
CA PHE A 59 -9.35 -2.35 -13.57
C PHE A 59 -9.28 -3.16 -14.87
N LEU A 60 -9.73 -2.57 -15.99
CA LEU A 60 -9.70 -3.22 -17.31
C LEU A 60 -8.35 -3.10 -18.01
N LYS A 61 -7.49 -2.17 -17.57
CA LYS A 61 -6.09 -2.13 -17.97
C LYS A 61 -5.32 -3.23 -17.24
N VAL A 62 -5.13 -4.35 -17.92
CA VAL A 62 -4.17 -5.42 -17.56
C VAL A 62 -2.78 -5.03 -18.02
#